data_AF-A0A1Q5R2M4-F1
#
_entry.id   AF-A0A1Q5R2M4-F1
#
_cell.length_a   1.000
_cell.length_b   1.000
_cell.length_c   1.000
_cell.angle_alpha   90.00
_cell.angle_beta   90.00
_cell.angle_gamma   90.00
#
_symmetry.space_group_name_H-M   'P 1'
#
loop_
_entity.id
_entity.type
_entity.pdbx_description
1 polymer ?
#
loop_
_entity_poly.entity_id
_entity_poly.type
_entity_poly.pdbx_seq_one_letter_code
_entity_poly.pdbx_strand_id
1 'polypeptide(L)' 'MQVNVLGTERRRRWSCDEKVRLVEETLQPGETVCGVARRHGVAHSLLFTW' A
#
# COMPACT_ATOMS: atom_id res chain seq x y z
N MET A 1 -17.61 -4.46 22.28
CA MET A 1 -16.19 -4.67 22.60
C MET A 1 -15.36 -4.29 21.37
N GLN A 2 -14.92 -3.04 21.25
CA GLN A 2 -14.09 -2.61 20.13
C GLN A 2 -12.64 -2.54 20.63
N VAL A 3 -11.88 -3.59 20.30
CA VAL A 3 -10.47 -3.69 20.69
C VAL A 3 -9.66 -2.70 19.87
N ASN A 4 -9.34 -1.55 20.47
CA ASN A 4 -8.31 -0.64 20.00
C ASN A 4 -6.95 -1.24 20.35
N VAL A 5 -6.22 -1.74 19.36
CA VAL A 5 -4.88 -2.31 19.54
C VAL A 5 -3.87 -1.36 18.91
N LEU A 6 -3.30 -0.51 19.77
CA LEU A 6 -2.14 0.33 19.47
C LEU A 6 -0.88 -0.54 19.62
N GLY A 7 -0.26 -0.90 18.50
CA GLY A 7 0.99 -1.66 18.45
C GLY A 7 0.83 -2.95 17.66
N THR A 8 1.65 -3.11 16.61
CA THR A 8 1.75 -4.28 15.68
C THR A 8 0.94 -4.12 14.39
N GLU A 9 1.66 -4.01 13.27
CA GLU A 9 1.24 -4.16 11.87
C GLU A 9 0.36 -5.40 11.64
N ARG A 10 -0.91 -5.32 12.00
CA ARG A 10 -1.91 -6.33 11.70
C ARG A 10 -2.22 -6.25 10.20
N ARG A 11 -1.46 -6.98 9.36
CA ARG A 11 -1.58 -7.10 7.88
C ARG A 11 -2.74 -6.28 7.33
N ARG A 12 -2.46 -5.04 6.93
CA ARG A 12 -3.45 -4.18 6.25
C ARG A 12 -4.05 -4.99 5.11
N ARG A 13 -5.36 -5.24 5.16
CA ARG A 13 -6.08 -5.88 4.06
C ARG A 13 -6.31 -4.82 3.00
N TRP A 14 -5.69 -5.02 1.84
CA TRP A 14 -5.92 -4.19 0.67
C TRP A 14 -7.05 -4.79 -0.15
N SER A 15 -8.10 -4.01 -0.36
CA SER A 15 -9.12 -4.33 -1.35
C SER A 15 -8.54 -4.32 -2.76
N CYS A 16 -9.17 -5.00 -3.73
CA CYS A 16 -8.69 -4.98 -5.12
C CYS A 16 -8.63 -3.56 -5.68
N ASP A 17 -9.60 -2.70 -5.35
CA ASP A 17 -9.63 -1.30 -5.77
C ASP A 17 -8.43 -0.52 -5.25
N GLU A 18 -8.07 -0.67 -3.96
CA GLU A 18 -6.89 -0.03 -3.40
C GLU A 18 -5.59 -0.52 -4.05
N LYS A 19 -5.50 -1.82 -4.37
CA LYS A 19 -4.32 -2.35 -5.07
C LYS A 19 -4.19 -1.74 -6.46
N VAL A 20 -5.28 -1.69 -7.22
CA VAL A 20 -5.31 -1.09 -8.57
C VAL A 20 -4.89 0.37 -8.50
N ARG A 21 -5.47 1.16 -7.58
CA ARG A 21 -5.08 2.58 -7.40
C ARG A 21 -3.60 2.74 -7.12
N LEU A 22 -3.04 1.90 -6.23
CA LEU A 22 -1.62 1.97 -5.89
C LEU A 22 -0.73 1.63 -7.08
N VAL A 23 -1.08 0.58 -7.84
CA VAL A 23 -0.32 0.19 -9.05
C VAL A 23 -0.44 1.28 -10.12
N GLU A 24 -1.64 1.80 -10.38
CA GLU A 24 -1.86 2.92 -11.33
C GLU A 24 -1.06 4.16 -10.95
N GLU A 25 -0.97 4.49 -9.65
CA GLU A 25 -0.15 5.61 -9.17
C GLU A 25 1.33 5.39 -9.45
N THR A 26 1.84 4.14 -9.37
CA THR A 26 3.23 3.84 -9.76
C THR A 26 3.49 3.95 -11.26
N LEU A 27 2.44 3.90 -12.08
CA LEU A 27 2.53 4.03 -13.54
C LEU A 27 2.41 5.48 -14.01
N GLN A 28 2.12 6.43 -13.11
CA GLN A 28 2.09 7.85 -13.44
C GLN A 28 3.49 8.35 -13.82
N PRO A 29 3.61 9.20 -14.85
CA PRO A 29 4.90 9.73 -15.28
C PRO A 29 5.55 10.56 -14.18
N GLY A 30 6.79 10.20 -13.83
CA GLY A 30 7.55 10.87 -12.78
C GLY A 30 7.44 10.23 -11.40
N GLU A 31 6.51 9.29 -11.21
CA GLU A 31 6.41 8.55 -9.96
C GLU A 31 7.26 7.29 -9.93
N THR A 32 7.61 6.89 -8.71
CA THR A 32 8.43 5.71 -8.46
C THR A 32 7.72 4.80 -7.49
N VAL A 33 7.88 3.48 -7.68
CA VAL A 33 7.34 2.46 -6.76
C VAL A 33 7.74 2.76 -5.31
N CYS A 34 8.98 3.21 -5.09
CA CYS A 34 9.47 3.60 -3.77
C CYS A 34 8.80 4.85 -3.20
N GLY A 35 8.45 5.83 -4.05
CA GLY A 35 7.74 7.04 -3.64
C GLY A 35 6.31 6.74 -3.22
N VAL A 36 5.59 5.99 -4.05
CA VAL A 36 4.20 5.57 -3.79
C VAL A 36 4.15 4.70 -2.54
N ALA A 37 5.03 3.72 -2.42
CA ALA A 37 5.09 2.85 -1.24
C ALA A 37 5.33 3.61 0.07
N ARG A 38 6.24 4.59 0.08
CA ARG A 38 6.47 5.44 1.27
C ARG A 38 5.25 6.30 1.61
N ARG A 39 4.60 6.87 0.60
CA ARG A 39 3.41 7.73 0.76
C ARG A 39 2.24 6.95 1.37
N HIS A 40 2.09 5.69 0.99
CA HIS A 40 0.96 4.84 1.38
C HIS A 40 1.28 3.84 2.51
N GLY A 41 2.54 3.80 2.97
CA GLY A 41 2.99 2.85 3.99
C GLY A 41 2.89 1.39 3.52
N VAL A 42 3.12 1.15 2.22
CA VAL A 42 3.07 -0.18 1.60
C VAL A 42 4.49 -0.71 1.45
N ALA A 43 4.70 -2.01 1.64
CA ALA A 43 5.99 -2.62 1.30
C ALA A 43 6.20 -2.61 -0.23
N HIS A 44 7.37 -2.18 -0.71
CA HIS A 44 7.64 -2.06 -2.15
C HIS A 44 7.46 -3.41 -2.88
N SER A 45 7.80 -4.51 -2.21
CA SER A 45 7.62 -5.87 -2.72
C SER A 45 6.16 -6.22 -3.01
N LEU A 46 5.19 -5.64 -2.30
CA LEU A 46 3.77 -5.86 -2.57
C LEU A 46 3.35 -5.20 -3.88
N LEU A 47 3.83 -3.98 -4.16
CA LEU A 47 3.53 -3.27 -5.40
C LEU A 47 4.14 -3.96 -6.63
N PHE A 48 5.26 -4.67 -6.49
CA PHE A 48 5.80 -5.52 -7.56
C PHE A 48 5.05 -6.85 -7.73
N THR A 49 4.32 -7.29 -6.71
CA THR A 49 3.57 -8.56 -6.74
C THR A 49 2.15 -8.37 -7.28
N TRP A 50 1.58 -7.17 -7.14
CA TRP A 50 0.24 -6.82 -7.62
C TRP A 50 0.29 -6.27 -9.04
#